data_AF-A0A1R2CFE9-F1
#
_entry.id   AF-A0A1R2CFE9-F1
#
_cell.length_a   1.000
_cell.length_b   1.000
_cell.length_c   1.000
_cell.angle_alpha   90.00
_cell.angle_beta   90.00
_cell.angle_gamma   90.00
#
_symmetry.space_group_name_H-M   'P 1'
#
loop_
_entity.id
_entity.type
_entity.pdbx_description
1 polymer ?
#
loop_
_entity_poly.entity_id
_entity_poly.type
_entity_poly.pdbx_seq_one_letter_code
_entity_poly.pdbx_strand_id
1 'polypeptide(L)'
;MGSDFCKSDAVEYPPLKLSRNESVNKFLNTTSNLNTSKLSDQFSNQVKLLKDLGEAMKKGIQMSQESSKNFINSLESLDFYLCNKSLDPSPLTTEIFECPGCKICFDSIDRIPLRLPCRHSLCKLCAFHEYSQTNTIYCPQDESKSNFPPDELITKKHLLSQIEASEQQLLCLSHKLKCENFCITCKTIICPGCLNDHQNHTTDLLNSSKVNEEIAKWYKDFGTYIVKLEETKKKIEDSSSMFTECEELLLEHELNHIKSLKESREKVILNLMQASNEHIYLMESSLREIIEHMPRKKIRQFKDSITEEINRADEVKKNWDLMRHGEKLGLVKKIEIKSRRKIDLVNMEPWIRVSEALTTVKNFESMSIILATIQK
;
A
#
# COMPACT_ATOMS: atom_id res chain seq x y z
N MET A 1 -5.80 13.82 -114.98
CA MET A 1 -4.70 13.94 -114.00
C MET A 1 -5.26 14.71 -112.82
N GLY A 2 -5.48 14.00 -111.71
CA GLY A 2 -6.29 14.43 -110.58
C GLY A 2 -5.58 15.41 -109.65
N SER A 3 -6.34 16.37 -109.12
CA SER A 3 -5.90 17.30 -108.09
C SER A 3 -6.21 16.74 -106.71
N ASP A 4 -5.17 16.43 -105.94
CA ASP A 4 -5.31 16.06 -104.54
C ASP A 4 -5.52 17.30 -103.67
N PHE A 5 -6.73 17.42 -103.12
CA PHE A 5 -7.09 18.38 -102.09
C PHE A 5 -6.71 17.82 -100.71
N CYS A 6 -5.71 18.43 -100.05
CA CYS A 6 -5.48 18.25 -98.62
C CYS A 6 -6.61 18.94 -97.83
N LYS A 7 -7.56 18.16 -97.32
CA LYS A 7 -8.46 18.59 -96.24
C LYS A 7 -7.69 18.53 -94.93
N SER A 8 -7.57 19.66 -94.24
CA SER A 8 -7.11 19.73 -92.86
C SER A 8 -8.32 19.52 -91.95
N ASP A 9 -8.36 18.38 -91.27
CA ASP A 9 -9.35 18.10 -90.23
C ASP A 9 -8.98 18.93 -88.98
N ALA A 10 -9.59 20.10 -88.85
CA ALA A 10 -9.61 20.83 -87.61
C ALA A 10 -10.52 20.08 -86.63
N VAL A 11 -9.90 19.36 -85.68
CA VAL A 11 -10.61 18.71 -84.58
C VAL A 11 -11.21 19.79 -83.69
N GLU A 12 -12.49 20.09 -83.88
CA GLU A 12 -13.28 20.90 -82.95
C GLU A 12 -13.41 20.14 -81.62
N TYR A 13 -12.66 20.57 -80.61
CA TYR A 13 -12.87 20.10 -79.25
C TYR A 13 -14.19 20.67 -78.72
N PRO A 14 -15.09 19.82 -78.18
CA PRO A 14 -16.37 20.28 -77.67
C PRO A 14 -16.15 21.17 -76.44
N PRO A 15 -16.99 22.21 -76.24
CA PRO A 15 -16.90 23.06 -75.07
C PRO A 15 -17.13 22.22 -73.81
N LEU A 16 -16.10 22.12 -72.96
CA LEU A 16 -16.15 21.50 -71.64
C LEU A 16 -17.08 22.31 -70.72
N LYS A 17 -18.40 22.12 -70.88
CA LYS A 17 -19.39 22.47 -69.85
C LYS A 17 -19.43 21.35 -68.82
N LEU A 18 -18.39 21.28 -67.98
CA LEU A 18 -18.50 20.59 -66.70
C LEU A 18 -19.12 21.57 -65.70
N SER A 19 -20.22 21.14 -65.07
CA SER A 19 -20.85 21.79 -63.92
C SER A 19 -19.81 21.98 -62.81
N ARG A 20 -19.16 23.15 -62.81
CA ARG A 20 -18.06 23.53 -61.91
C ARG A 20 -18.47 23.48 -60.43
N ASN A 21 -19.78 23.46 -60.17
CA ASN A 21 -20.37 23.43 -58.83
C ASN A 21 -20.51 22.02 -58.26
N GLU A 22 -20.68 20.96 -59.06
CA GLU A 22 -20.92 19.61 -58.51
C GLU A 22 -19.66 18.98 -57.93
N SER A 23 -18.51 19.09 -58.60
CA SER A 23 -17.25 18.52 -58.08
C SER A 23 -16.69 19.31 -56.89
N VAL A 24 -16.87 20.64 -56.89
CA VAL A 24 -16.47 21.51 -55.78
C VAL A 24 -17.40 21.33 -54.58
N ASN A 25 -18.71 21.17 -54.78
CA ASN A 25 -19.64 20.83 -53.70
C ASN A 25 -19.40 19.41 -53.18
N LYS A 26 -19.01 18.45 -54.02
CA LYS A 26 -18.61 17.11 -53.55
C LYS A 26 -17.37 17.21 -52.66
N PHE A 27 -16.34 17.94 -53.08
CA PHE A 27 -15.09 18.13 -52.31
C PHE A 27 -15.30 18.94 -51.02
N LEU A 28 -16.10 20.00 -51.07
CA LEU A 28 -16.49 20.78 -49.88
C LEU A 28 -17.34 19.94 -48.93
N ASN A 29 -18.22 19.07 -49.46
CA ASN A 29 -18.97 18.13 -48.64
C ASN A 29 -18.09 17.01 -48.08
N THR A 30 -17.05 16.53 -48.77
CA THR A 30 -16.12 15.54 -48.20
C THR A 30 -15.23 16.15 -47.11
N THR A 31 -14.84 17.42 -47.25
CA THR A 31 -14.03 18.15 -46.26
C THR A 31 -14.86 18.72 -45.10
N SER A 32 -16.16 19.02 -45.29
CA SER A 32 -17.11 19.35 -44.21
C SER A 32 -17.72 18.11 -43.56
N ASN A 33 -17.69 16.94 -44.21
CA ASN A 33 -18.11 15.64 -43.65
C ASN A 33 -16.94 14.78 -43.17
N LEU A 34 -15.70 15.29 -43.15
CA LEU A 34 -14.77 14.89 -42.11
C LEU A 34 -15.53 15.16 -40.81
N ASN A 35 -16.13 14.11 -40.25
CA ASN A 35 -16.96 14.13 -39.05
C ASN A 35 -16.03 14.36 -37.85
N THR A 36 -15.21 15.42 -37.94
CA THR A 36 -14.27 15.88 -36.94
C THR A 36 -15.02 16.15 -35.65
N SER A 37 -16.29 16.58 -35.71
CA SER A 37 -17.19 16.65 -34.56
C SER A 37 -17.37 15.28 -33.90
N LYS A 38 -17.83 14.25 -34.62
CA LYS A 38 -18.04 12.91 -34.03
C LYS A 38 -16.76 12.26 -33.49
N LEU A 39 -15.63 12.42 -34.19
CA LEU A 39 -14.33 11.91 -33.75
C LEU A 39 -13.78 12.69 -32.54
N SER A 40 -13.93 14.02 -32.56
CA SER A 40 -13.60 14.90 -31.43
C SER A 40 -14.48 14.60 -30.22
N ASP A 41 -15.76 14.30 -30.42
CA ASP A 41 -16.69 13.94 -29.36
C ASP A 41 -16.32 12.59 -28.75
N GLN A 42 -15.98 11.58 -29.55
CA GLN A 42 -15.52 10.28 -29.05
C GLN A 42 -14.22 10.41 -28.25
N PHE A 43 -13.25 11.17 -28.76
CA PHE A 43 -11.98 11.38 -28.07
C PHE A 43 -12.14 12.20 -26.79
N SER A 44 -12.91 13.30 -26.84
CA SER A 44 -13.24 14.13 -25.68
C SER A 44 -13.97 13.34 -24.59
N ASN A 45 -14.90 12.46 -24.98
CA ASN A 45 -15.57 11.55 -24.05
C ASN A 45 -14.60 10.56 -23.39
N GLN A 46 -13.62 10.04 -24.12
CA GLN A 46 -12.59 9.16 -23.54
C GLN A 46 -11.66 9.91 -22.58
N VAL A 47 -11.27 11.15 -22.90
CA VAL A 47 -10.46 11.99 -22.00
C VAL A 47 -11.23 12.33 -20.72
N LYS A 48 -12.52 12.66 -20.83
CA LYS A 48 -13.40 12.88 -19.67
C LYS A 48 -13.50 11.62 -18.81
N LEU A 49 -13.69 10.45 -19.41
CA LEU A 49 -13.74 9.17 -18.71
C LEU A 49 -12.44 8.91 -17.92
N LEU A 50 -11.27 9.23 -18.48
CA LEU A 50 -9.99 9.10 -17.78
C LEU A 50 -9.88 10.04 -16.57
N LYS A 51 -10.38 11.28 -16.71
CA LYS A 51 -10.40 12.25 -15.61
C LYS A 51 -11.33 11.78 -14.48
N ASP A 52 -12.55 11.37 -14.82
CA ASP A 52 -13.54 10.87 -13.86
C ASP A 52 -13.02 9.62 -13.15
N LEU A 53 -12.33 8.73 -13.87
CA LEU A 53 -11.64 7.56 -13.29
C LEU A 53 -10.54 7.97 -12.30
N GLY A 54 -9.72 8.97 -12.65
CA GLY A 54 -8.67 9.50 -11.76
C GLY A 54 -9.23 10.09 -10.47
N GLU A 55 -10.34 10.83 -10.55
CA GLU A 55 -11.05 11.37 -9.38
C GLU A 55 -11.66 10.25 -8.52
N ALA A 56 -12.28 9.25 -9.14
CA ALA A 56 -12.83 8.09 -8.44
C ALA A 56 -11.73 7.28 -7.71
N MET A 57 -10.58 7.05 -8.35
CA MET A 57 -9.43 6.38 -7.72
C MET A 57 -8.91 7.17 -6.51
N LYS A 58 -8.77 8.49 -6.63
CA LYS A 58 -8.34 9.36 -5.53
C LYS A 58 -9.29 9.27 -4.34
N LYS A 59 -10.61 9.29 -4.59
CA LYS A 59 -11.63 9.13 -3.54
C LYS A 59 -11.55 7.74 -2.88
N GLY A 60 -11.36 6.69 -3.68
CA GLY A 60 -11.18 5.32 -3.18
C GLY A 60 -9.97 5.19 -2.25
N ILE A 61 -8.83 5.77 -2.62
CA ILE A 61 -7.61 5.80 -1.76
C ILE A 61 -7.89 6.50 -0.44
N GLN A 62 -8.54 7.67 -0.48
CA GLN A 62 -8.87 8.42 0.73
C GLN A 62 -9.80 7.63 1.67
N MET A 63 -10.85 7.01 1.12
CA MET A 63 -11.78 6.18 1.91
C MET A 63 -11.08 4.96 2.53
N SER A 64 -10.15 4.34 1.80
CA SER A 64 -9.35 3.22 2.32
C SER A 64 -8.44 3.67 3.46
N GLN A 65 -7.75 4.80 3.31
CA GLN A 65 -6.91 5.37 4.37
C GLN A 65 -7.71 5.72 5.63
N GLU A 66 -8.90 6.31 5.46
CA GLU A 66 -9.79 6.63 6.58
C GLU A 66 -10.29 5.36 7.29
N SER A 67 -10.69 4.35 6.52
CA SER A 67 -11.13 3.05 7.07
C SER A 67 -10.01 2.35 7.83
N SER A 68 -8.80 2.34 7.27
CA SER A 68 -7.60 1.78 7.92
C SER A 68 -7.28 2.50 9.23
N LYS A 69 -7.33 3.83 9.24
CA LYS A 69 -7.12 4.63 10.45
C LYS A 69 -8.17 4.32 11.52
N ASN A 70 -9.44 4.23 11.13
CA ASN A 70 -10.52 3.89 12.07
C ASN A 70 -10.33 2.49 12.67
N PHE A 71 -9.86 1.54 11.87
CA PHE A 71 -9.53 0.19 12.35
C PHE A 71 -8.36 0.20 13.33
N ILE A 72 -7.25 0.87 13.02
CA ILE A 72 -6.09 0.99 13.93
C ILE A 72 -6.51 1.63 15.27
N ASN A 73 -7.28 2.72 15.22
CA ASN A 73 -7.80 3.35 16.43
C ASN A 73 -8.69 2.40 17.26
N SER A 74 -9.44 1.52 16.61
CA SER A 74 -10.24 0.51 17.31
C SER A 74 -9.37 -0.53 18.03
N LEU A 75 -8.22 -0.89 17.45
CA LEU A 75 -7.27 -1.81 18.07
C LEU A 75 -6.54 -1.16 19.25
N GLU A 76 -6.19 0.12 19.17
CA GLU A 76 -5.57 0.86 20.28
C GLU A 76 -6.46 0.98 21.50
N SER A 77 -7.78 0.84 21.33
CA SER A 77 -8.74 0.83 22.45
C SER A 77 -8.84 -0.52 23.18
N LEU A 78 -8.17 -1.57 22.69
CA LEU A 78 -8.15 -2.89 23.33
C LEU A 78 -7.12 -2.92 24.46
N ASP A 79 -7.58 -2.62 25.68
CA ASP A 79 -6.78 -2.77 26.90
C ASP A 79 -6.79 -4.23 27.39
N PHE A 80 -5.73 -4.97 27.08
CA PHE A 80 -5.53 -6.35 27.56
C PHE A 80 -4.93 -6.38 28.98
N TYR A 81 -5.60 -5.80 29.97
CA TYR A 81 -5.20 -5.92 31.37
C TYR A 81 -5.85 -7.14 32.03
N LEU A 82 -5.31 -8.33 31.78
CA LEU A 82 -5.63 -9.54 32.55
C LEU A 82 -4.74 -9.63 33.78
N CYS A 83 -5.11 -8.85 34.81
CA CYS A 83 -4.66 -8.93 36.21
C CYS A 83 -3.23 -8.46 36.54
N ASN A 84 -3.12 -7.34 37.27
CA ASN A 84 -1.85 -6.79 37.81
C ASN A 84 -1.34 -7.50 39.09
N LYS A 85 -1.96 -8.59 39.53
CA LYS A 85 -1.55 -9.29 40.76
C LYS A 85 -0.82 -10.57 40.37
N SER A 86 0.50 -10.56 40.52
CA SER A 86 1.30 -11.76 40.32
C SER A 86 0.91 -12.81 41.35
N LEU A 87 0.70 -14.04 40.88
CA LEU A 87 0.56 -15.22 41.72
C LEU A 87 1.95 -15.81 41.95
N ASP A 88 2.91 -14.95 42.31
CA ASP A 88 4.29 -15.39 42.44
C ASP A 88 4.40 -16.40 43.59
N PRO A 89 5.05 -17.55 43.37
CA PRO A 89 5.35 -18.48 44.44
C PRO A 89 6.23 -17.77 45.47
N SER A 90 5.83 -17.84 46.74
CA SER A 90 6.55 -17.16 47.83
C SER A 90 8.01 -17.59 47.85
N PRO A 91 8.98 -16.66 47.89
CA PRO A 91 10.39 -17.02 47.95
C PRO A 91 10.70 -17.68 49.30
N LEU A 92 11.22 -18.91 49.27
CA LEU A 92 11.82 -19.52 50.46
C LEU A 92 13.14 -18.81 50.76
N THR A 93 13.25 -18.17 51.92
CA THR A 93 14.54 -17.66 52.41
C THR A 93 15.34 -18.80 53.03
N THR A 94 16.21 -19.44 52.24
CA THR A 94 17.02 -20.63 52.61
C THR A 94 18.27 -20.32 53.43
N GLU A 95 18.81 -19.10 53.38
CA GLU A 95 20.14 -18.78 53.91
C GLU A 95 20.29 -18.90 55.45
N ILE A 96 19.20 -18.86 56.22
CA ILE A 96 19.23 -18.88 57.69
C ILE A 96 19.26 -20.32 58.25
N PHE A 97 18.94 -21.32 57.43
CA PHE A 97 18.77 -22.71 57.86
C PHE A 97 19.92 -23.63 57.47
N GLU A 98 21.03 -23.08 56.99
CA GLU A 98 22.18 -23.85 56.55
C GLU A 98 23.20 -24.10 57.66
N CYS A 99 23.79 -25.29 57.63
CA CYS A 99 24.93 -25.61 58.47
C CYS A 99 26.18 -24.87 57.97
N PRO A 100 26.91 -24.13 58.82
CA PRO A 100 28.07 -23.37 58.36
C PRO A 100 29.24 -24.26 57.92
N GLY A 101 29.31 -25.51 58.39
CA GLY A 101 30.36 -26.47 58.03
C GLY A 101 30.14 -27.13 56.67
N CYS A 102 28.92 -27.59 56.37
CA CYS A 102 28.63 -28.31 55.12
C CYS A 102 27.78 -27.54 54.12
N LYS A 103 27.27 -26.35 54.48
CA LYS A 103 26.40 -25.50 53.66
C LYS A 103 25.11 -26.17 53.19
N ILE A 104 24.68 -27.21 53.92
CA ILE A 104 23.42 -27.91 53.66
C ILE A 104 22.44 -27.53 54.76
N CYS A 105 21.16 -27.39 54.41
CA CYS A 105 20.09 -27.11 55.34
C CYS A 105 20.04 -28.12 56.49
N PHE A 106 19.76 -27.63 57.69
CA PHE A 106 19.45 -28.46 58.84
C PHE A 106 18.11 -29.17 58.62
N ASP A 107 17.97 -30.37 59.18
CA ASP A 107 16.75 -31.17 59.12
C ASP A 107 16.52 -31.89 60.47
N SER A 108 15.39 -32.58 60.60
CA SER A 108 14.98 -33.27 61.83
C SER A 108 15.56 -34.68 61.99
N ILE A 109 16.28 -35.21 61.00
CA ILE A 109 16.67 -36.62 60.92
C ILE A 109 18.20 -36.76 61.00
N ASP A 110 18.90 -36.25 59.99
CA ASP A 110 20.34 -36.48 59.79
C ASP A 110 21.15 -35.22 60.11
N ARG A 111 20.63 -34.04 59.74
CA ARG A 111 21.31 -32.75 59.89
C ARG A 111 20.73 -31.94 61.04
N ILE A 112 20.54 -32.61 62.18
CA ILE A 112 20.06 -31.99 63.41
C ILE A 112 21.04 -30.89 63.85
N PRO A 113 20.59 -29.64 64.12
CA PRO A 113 21.47 -28.55 64.56
C PRO A 113 21.86 -28.75 66.03
N LEU A 114 23.15 -28.99 66.25
CA LEU A 114 23.75 -29.06 67.59
C LEU A 114 24.29 -27.68 68.00
N ARG A 115 24.12 -27.34 69.28
CA ARG A 115 24.66 -26.12 69.90
C ARG A 115 26.06 -26.40 70.42
N LEU A 116 27.06 -25.75 69.82
CA LEU A 116 28.42 -25.75 70.34
C LEU A 116 28.53 -24.93 71.64
N PRO A 117 29.58 -25.11 72.47
CA PRO A 117 29.80 -24.30 73.68
C PRO A 117 29.85 -22.79 73.41
N CYS A 118 30.37 -22.41 72.23
CA CYS A 118 30.38 -21.03 71.75
C CYS A 118 29.01 -20.49 71.29
N ARG A 119 27.94 -21.30 71.39
CA ARG A 119 26.54 -21.02 71.02
C ARG A 119 26.24 -21.04 69.52
N HIS A 120 27.21 -21.21 68.64
CA HIS A 120 27.00 -21.44 67.21
C HIS A 120 26.38 -22.81 66.91
N SER A 121 25.83 -22.96 65.70
CA SER A 121 25.15 -24.19 65.26
C SER A 121 26.04 -24.99 64.32
N LEU A 122 26.09 -26.32 64.50
CA LEU A 122 26.74 -27.22 63.55
C LEU A 122 25.88 -28.48 63.37
N CYS A 123 25.85 -29.05 62.16
CA CYS A 123 25.03 -30.24 61.89
C CYS A 123 25.57 -31.46 62.63
N LYS A 124 24.70 -32.36 63.09
CA LYS A 124 25.10 -33.60 63.79
C LYS A 124 26.19 -34.35 63.00
N LEU A 125 25.96 -34.64 61.72
CA LEU A 125 26.95 -35.30 60.86
C LEU A 125 28.31 -34.58 60.82
N CYS A 126 28.29 -33.25 60.74
CA CYS A 126 29.49 -32.42 60.66
C CYS A 126 30.29 -32.49 61.97
N ALA A 127 29.59 -32.41 63.11
CA ALA A 127 30.20 -32.53 64.43
C ALA A 127 30.82 -33.92 64.65
N PHE A 128 30.11 -34.99 64.24
CA PHE A 128 30.60 -36.37 64.32
C PHE A 128 31.82 -36.62 63.43
N HIS A 129 31.78 -36.12 62.20
CA HIS A 129 32.90 -36.26 61.28
C HIS A 129 34.16 -35.60 61.86
N GLU A 130 34.06 -34.34 62.29
CA GLU A 130 35.21 -33.59 62.84
C GLU A 130 35.78 -34.23 64.10
N TYR A 131 34.89 -34.65 65.03
CA TYR A 131 35.29 -35.25 66.28
C TYR A 131 35.95 -36.63 66.08
N SER A 132 35.46 -37.44 65.14
CA SER A 132 36.06 -38.75 64.86
C SER A 132 37.47 -38.68 64.27
N GLN A 133 37.82 -37.58 63.61
CA GLN A 133 39.14 -37.38 63.02
C GLN A 133 40.14 -36.73 63.99
N THR A 134 39.69 -35.74 64.78
CA THR A 134 40.60 -34.88 65.56
C THR A 134 40.39 -34.97 67.07
N ASN A 135 39.36 -35.70 67.52
CA ASN A 135 38.88 -35.74 68.91
C ASN A 135 38.50 -34.35 69.46
N THR A 136 38.27 -33.39 68.56
CA THR A 136 37.83 -32.02 68.86
C THR A 136 36.82 -31.56 67.80
N ILE A 137 35.93 -30.64 68.14
CA ILE A 137 35.00 -30.02 67.19
C ILE A 137 35.42 -28.56 67.02
N TYR A 138 35.63 -28.16 65.76
CA TYR A 138 35.93 -26.80 65.38
C TYR A 138 34.66 -26.04 64.98
N CYS A 139 34.49 -24.82 65.49
CA CYS A 139 33.41 -23.94 65.05
C CYS A 139 33.83 -23.14 63.80
N PRO A 140 33.17 -23.32 62.65
CA PRO A 140 33.49 -22.57 61.42
C PRO A 140 33.08 -21.09 61.46
N GLN A 141 32.46 -20.62 62.55
CA GLN A 141 31.98 -19.24 62.67
C GLN A 141 32.87 -18.35 63.56
N ASP A 142 33.49 -18.92 64.60
CA ASP A 142 34.32 -18.18 65.57
C ASP A 142 35.64 -18.88 65.91
N GLU A 143 35.95 -19.97 65.20
CA GLU A 143 37.18 -20.75 65.31
C GLU A 143 37.41 -21.41 66.68
N SER A 144 36.40 -21.40 67.56
CA SER A 144 36.50 -22.02 68.88
C SER A 144 36.60 -23.55 68.76
N LYS A 145 37.36 -24.14 69.68
CA LYS A 145 37.55 -25.59 69.79
C LYS A 145 36.80 -26.15 70.99
N SER A 146 36.17 -27.29 70.79
CA SER A 146 35.41 -28.00 71.81
C SER A 146 35.87 -29.44 71.89
N ASN A 147 36.16 -29.93 73.11
CA ASN A 147 36.46 -31.34 73.34
C ASN A 147 35.22 -32.15 73.76
N PHE A 148 34.04 -31.52 73.76
CA PHE A 148 32.79 -32.21 74.05
C PHE A 148 32.44 -33.18 72.91
N PRO A 149 32.13 -34.45 73.21
CA PRO A 149 31.68 -35.38 72.20
C PRO A 149 30.32 -34.91 71.63
N PRO A 150 30.04 -35.16 70.33
CA PRO A 150 28.81 -34.72 69.69
C PRO A 150 27.51 -35.16 70.39
N ASP A 151 27.51 -36.33 71.04
CA ASP A 151 26.36 -36.87 71.79
C ASP A 151 25.99 -36.06 73.04
N GLU A 152 26.94 -35.31 73.60
CA GLU A 152 26.71 -34.45 74.77
C GLU A 152 26.25 -33.04 74.38
N LEU A 153 26.26 -32.69 73.09
CA LEU A 153 25.84 -31.38 72.62
C LEU A 153 24.33 -31.25 72.58
N ILE A 154 23.83 -30.09 73.02
CA ILE A 154 22.39 -29.81 73.09
C ILE A 154 21.85 -29.51 71.68
N THR A 155 20.78 -30.19 71.29
CA THR A 155 20.02 -29.87 70.06
C THR A 155 19.32 -28.51 70.17
N LYS A 156 19.48 -27.64 69.16
CA LYS A 156 18.72 -26.39 69.07
C LYS A 156 17.29 -26.65 68.58
N LYS A 157 16.41 -27.12 69.47
CA LYS A 157 14.99 -27.40 69.17
C LYS A 157 14.23 -26.19 68.59
N HIS A 158 14.57 -24.97 69.01
CA HIS A 158 13.99 -23.75 68.44
C HIS A 158 14.32 -23.57 66.95
N LEU A 159 15.56 -23.89 66.54
CA LEU A 159 15.96 -23.80 65.13
C LEU A 159 15.23 -24.86 64.29
N LEU A 160 15.08 -26.08 64.80
CA LEU A 160 14.25 -27.11 64.18
C LEU A 160 12.79 -26.68 64.01
N SER A 161 12.19 -26.08 65.03
CA SER A 161 10.82 -25.56 64.93
C SER A 161 10.71 -24.39 63.94
N GLN A 162 11.76 -23.58 63.77
CA GLN A 162 11.79 -22.55 62.74
C GLN A 162 11.96 -23.14 61.34
N ILE A 163 12.76 -24.19 61.16
CA ILE A 163 12.89 -24.91 59.90
C ILE A 163 11.56 -25.52 59.51
N GLU A 164 10.92 -26.24 60.41
CA GLU A 164 9.59 -26.83 60.20
C GLU A 164 8.55 -25.75 59.86
N ALA A 165 8.57 -24.62 60.58
CA ALA A 165 7.73 -23.48 60.25
C ALA A 165 8.10 -22.85 58.89
N SER A 166 9.37 -22.83 58.49
CA SER A 166 9.81 -22.33 57.19
C SER A 166 9.36 -23.23 56.05
N GLU A 167 9.48 -24.55 56.23
CA GLU A 167 9.04 -25.58 55.29
C GLU A 167 7.52 -25.51 55.11
N GLN A 168 6.78 -25.23 56.20
CA GLN A 168 5.34 -24.98 56.17
C GLN A 168 4.99 -23.54 55.75
N GLN A 169 5.98 -22.70 55.42
CA GLN A 169 5.81 -21.28 55.08
C GLN A 169 5.12 -20.42 56.17
N LEU A 170 5.18 -20.87 57.42
CA LEU A 170 4.64 -20.22 58.61
C LEU A 170 5.63 -19.29 59.32
N LEU A 171 6.72 -18.87 58.69
CA LEU A 171 7.62 -17.87 59.27
C LEU A 171 7.28 -16.47 58.79
N CYS A 172 7.13 -15.55 59.73
CA CYS A 172 7.00 -14.14 59.42
C CYS A 172 8.30 -13.60 58.82
N LEU A 173 8.22 -12.99 57.63
CA LEU A 173 9.37 -12.42 56.94
C LEU A 173 10.04 -11.29 57.74
N SER A 174 9.25 -10.45 58.40
CA SER A 174 9.72 -9.27 59.16
C SER A 174 10.29 -9.64 60.54
N HIS A 175 9.61 -10.52 61.27
CA HIS A 175 9.92 -10.80 62.67
C HIS A 175 10.67 -12.13 62.89
N LYS A 176 10.75 -12.99 61.88
CA LYS A 176 11.36 -14.35 61.96
C LYS A 176 10.77 -15.23 63.07
N LEU A 177 9.53 -14.93 63.45
CA LEU A 177 8.72 -15.69 64.42
C LEU A 177 7.74 -16.59 63.68
N LYS A 178 7.36 -17.70 64.34
CA LYS A 178 6.30 -18.59 63.86
C LYS A 178 4.96 -17.83 63.83
N CYS A 179 4.26 -17.95 62.71
CA CYS A 179 2.90 -17.49 62.50
C CYS A 179 1.94 -18.56 63.03
N GLU A 180 1.10 -18.18 63.98
CA GLU A 180 0.09 -19.06 64.58
C GLU A 180 -1.34 -18.57 64.29
N ASN A 181 -1.46 -17.31 63.89
CA ASN A 181 -2.73 -16.65 63.59
C ASN A 181 -2.82 -16.30 62.11
N PHE A 182 -4.05 -16.20 61.63
CA PHE A 182 -4.40 -15.78 60.29
C PHE A 182 -5.27 -14.53 60.34
N CYS A 183 -4.92 -13.51 59.57
CA CYS A 183 -5.72 -12.32 59.40
C CYS A 183 -6.67 -12.49 58.22
N ILE A 184 -7.97 -12.67 58.50
CA ILE A 184 -9.02 -12.86 57.49
C ILE A 184 -9.16 -11.60 56.63
N THR A 185 -9.05 -10.41 57.24
CA THR A 185 -9.18 -9.12 56.54
C THR A 185 -8.05 -8.90 55.52
N CYS A 186 -6.80 -9.21 55.90
CA CYS A 186 -5.63 -9.02 55.04
C CYS A 186 -5.31 -10.22 54.15
N LYS A 187 -5.90 -11.38 54.45
CA LYS A 187 -5.61 -12.67 53.80
C LYS A 187 -4.15 -13.10 53.96
N THR A 188 -3.59 -12.90 55.15
CA THR A 188 -2.18 -13.18 55.45
C THR A 188 -2.01 -13.92 56.78
N ILE A 189 -1.01 -14.80 56.84
CA ILE A 189 -0.54 -15.37 58.10
C ILE A 189 0.21 -14.29 58.90
N ILE A 190 0.03 -14.27 60.21
CA ILE A 190 0.64 -13.28 61.10
C ILE A 190 1.27 -13.95 62.33
N CYS A 191 2.42 -13.44 62.76
CA CYS A 191 3.07 -13.84 64.00
C CYS A 191 2.62 -12.95 65.18
N PRO A 192 2.95 -13.30 66.44
CA PRO A 192 2.63 -12.47 67.59
C PRO A 192 3.16 -11.02 67.50
N GLY A 193 4.28 -10.81 66.80
CA GLY A 193 4.82 -9.45 66.57
C GLY A 193 3.97 -8.60 65.62
N CYS A 194 3.31 -9.21 64.64
CA CYS A 194 2.43 -8.53 63.69
C CYS A 194 1.03 -8.25 64.26
N LEU A 195 0.67 -8.83 65.42
CA LEU A 195 -0.69 -8.75 65.94
C LEU A 195 -1.12 -7.29 66.21
N ASN A 196 -0.19 -6.45 66.67
CA ASN A 196 -0.44 -5.04 66.96
C ASN A 196 -0.81 -4.26 65.69
N ASP A 197 -0.16 -4.52 64.56
CA ASP A 197 -0.46 -3.89 63.26
C ASP A 197 -1.82 -4.35 62.70
N HIS A 198 -2.35 -5.45 63.23
CA HIS A 198 -3.61 -6.07 62.83
C HIS A 198 -4.69 -5.99 63.93
N GLN A 199 -4.54 -5.11 64.92
CA GLN A 199 -5.43 -5.05 66.10
C GLN A 199 -6.91 -4.80 65.78
N ASN A 200 -7.21 -4.14 64.66
CA ASN A 200 -8.58 -3.85 64.20
C ASN A 200 -9.06 -4.82 63.10
N HIS A 201 -8.26 -5.82 62.75
CA HIS A 201 -8.60 -6.80 61.74
C HIS A 201 -9.22 -8.05 62.39
N THR A 202 -10.00 -8.78 61.61
CA THR A 202 -10.50 -10.08 62.07
C THR A 202 -9.38 -11.11 61.98
N THR A 203 -8.91 -11.58 63.14
CA THR A 203 -7.86 -12.59 63.25
C THR A 203 -8.38 -13.82 63.99
N ASP A 204 -7.83 -14.98 63.69
CA ASP A 204 -8.12 -16.24 64.37
C ASP A 204 -6.92 -17.20 64.27
N LEU A 205 -6.92 -18.28 65.04
CA LEU A 205 -5.90 -19.32 64.95
C LEU A 205 -5.94 -19.99 63.57
N LEU A 206 -4.77 -20.34 63.04
CA LEU A 206 -4.64 -20.97 61.71
C LEU A 206 -5.52 -22.21 61.53
N ASN A 207 -5.65 -23.03 62.58
CA ASN A 207 -6.41 -24.27 62.56
C ASN A 207 -7.86 -24.11 63.06
N SER A 208 -8.33 -22.88 63.25
CA SER A 208 -9.71 -22.62 63.68
C SER A 208 -10.73 -23.03 62.62
N SER A 209 -11.94 -23.40 63.03
CA SER A 209 -13.03 -23.70 62.10
C SER A 209 -13.36 -22.50 61.20
N LYS A 210 -13.29 -21.29 61.75
CA LYS A 210 -13.56 -20.04 61.05
C LYS A 210 -12.58 -19.77 59.90
N VAL A 211 -11.28 -20.00 60.12
CA VAL A 211 -10.27 -19.86 59.06
C VAL A 211 -10.46 -20.92 58.00
N ASN A 212 -10.76 -22.17 58.39
CA ASN A 212 -11.04 -23.25 57.44
C ASN A 212 -12.27 -22.96 56.57
N GLU A 213 -13.33 -22.37 57.12
CA GLU A 213 -14.52 -21.95 56.37
C GLU A 213 -14.20 -20.85 55.33
N GLU A 214 -13.42 -19.84 55.71
CA GLU A 214 -12.99 -18.79 54.76
C GLU A 214 -12.05 -19.31 53.68
N ILE A 215 -11.12 -20.21 54.01
CA ILE A 215 -10.25 -20.88 53.03
C ILE A 215 -11.10 -21.69 52.04
N ALA A 216 -12.07 -22.46 52.52
CA ALA A 216 -12.97 -23.24 51.66
C ALA A 216 -13.79 -22.34 50.72
N LYS A 217 -14.25 -21.18 51.22
CA LYS A 217 -14.93 -20.17 50.42
C LYS A 217 -14.02 -19.59 49.34
N TRP A 218 -12.80 -19.17 49.69
CA TRP A 218 -11.86 -18.64 48.70
C TRP A 218 -11.42 -19.67 47.69
N TYR A 219 -11.29 -20.94 48.08
CA TYR A 219 -11.02 -22.04 47.16
C TYR A 219 -12.14 -22.17 46.11
N LYS A 220 -13.41 -22.06 46.54
CA LYS A 220 -14.56 -22.04 45.63
C LYS A 220 -14.56 -20.80 44.72
N ASP A 221 -14.25 -19.63 45.26
CA ASP A 221 -14.13 -18.38 44.47
C ASP A 221 -13.00 -18.49 43.44
N PHE A 222 -11.88 -19.12 43.80
CA PHE A 222 -10.75 -19.37 42.91
C PHE A 222 -11.13 -20.35 41.79
N GLY A 223 -11.88 -21.41 42.09
CA GLY A 223 -12.45 -22.30 41.07
C GLY A 223 -13.35 -21.55 40.09
N THR A 224 -14.18 -20.64 40.59
CA THR A 224 -15.05 -19.79 39.74
C THR A 224 -14.22 -18.83 38.89
N TYR A 225 -13.12 -18.29 39.43
CA TYR A 225 -12.19 -17.43 38.70
C TYR A 225 -11.48 -18.19 37.58
N ILE A 226 -11.02 -19.43 37.83
CA ILE A 226 -10.42 -20.30 36.80
C ILE A 226 -11.40 -20.53 35.64
N VAL A 227 -12.66 -20.88 35.93
CA VAL A 227 -13.69 -21.08 34.89
C VAL A 227 -13.86 -19.83 34.03
N LYS A 228 -13.90 -18.64 34.64
CA LYS A 228 -13.98 -17.37 33.89
C LYS A 228 -12.74 -17.10 33.03
N LEU A 229 -11.55 -17.48 33.50
CA LEU A 229 -10.32 -17.38 32.72
C LEU A 229 -10.35 -18.33 31.53
N GLU A 230 -10.84 -19.56 31.70
CA GLU A 230 -11.00 -20.53 30.62
C GLU A 230 -12.01 -20.05 29.57
N GLU A 231 -13.16 -19.50 30.00
CA GLU A 231 -14.14 -18.89 29.10
C GLU A 231 -13.56 -17.71 28.32
N THR A 232 -12.77 -16.87 29.00
CA THR A 232 -12.11 -15.71 28.37
C THR A 232 -11.05 -16.16 27.38
N LYS A 233 -10.24 -17.16 27.74
CA LYS A 233 -9.26 -17.79 26.86
C LYS A 233 -9.93 -18.31 25.59
N LYS A 234 -11.05 -19.04 25.73
CA LYS A 234 -11.80 -19.55 24.58
C LYS A 234 -12.28 -18.42 23.66
N LYS A 235 -12.83 -17.33 24.21
CA LYS A 235 -13.26 -16.15 23.41
C LYS A 235 -12.10 -15.51 22.65
N ILE A 236 -10.91 -15.47 23.25
CA ILE A 236 -9.69 -14.96 22.61
C ILE A 236 -9.27 -15.90 21.47
N GLU A 237 -9.28 -17.21 21.70
CA GLU A 237 -8.98 -18.21 20.66
C GLU A 237 -9.96 -18.12 19.49
N ASP A 238 -11.26 -18.05 19.76
CA ASP A 238 -12.31 -17.89 18.74
C ASP A 238 -12.09 -16.58 17.95
N SER A 239 -11.83 -15.47 18.64
CA SER A 239 -11.56 -14.17 18.00
C SER A 239 -10.29 -14.22 17.14
N SER A 240 -9.23 -14.86 17.64
CA SER A 240 -7.97 -15.03 16.92
C SER A 240 -8.19 -15.81 15.62
N SER A 241 -8.97 -16.89 15.67
CA SER A 241 -9.31 -17.67 14.47
C SER A 241 -10.08 -16.84 13.45
N MET A 242 -11.06 -16.04 13.91
CA MET A 242 -11.82 -15.13 13.03
C MET A 242 -10.92 -14.07 12.38
N PHE A 243 -9.96 -13.52 13.13
CA PHE A 243 -9.00 -12.56 12.58
C PHE A 243 -8.12 -13.17 11.50
N THR A 244 -7.64 -14.39 11.70
CA THR A 244 -6.84 -15.11 10.68
C THR A 244 -7.67 -15.36 9.41
N GLU A 245 -8.91 -15.81 9.53
CA GLU A 245 -9.80 -15.99 8.36
C GLU A 245 -10.07 -14.67 7.62
N CYS A 246 -10.32 -13.59 8.38
CA CYS A 246 -10.50 -12.26 7.78
C CYS A 246 -9.24 -11.76 7.08
N GLU A 247 -8.05 -12.01 7.63
CA GLU A 247 -6.77 -11.65 7.03
C GLU A 247 -6.57 -12.36 5.68
N GLU A 248 -6.82 -13.67 5.63
CA GLU A 248 -6.72 -14.46 4.39
C GLU A 248 -7.68 -13.96 3.31
N LEU A 249 -8.94 -13.70 3.67
CA LEU A 249 -9.94 -13.14 2.75
C LEU A 249 -9.57 -11.75 2.25
N LEU A 250 -9.01 -10.89 3.12
CA LEU A 250 -8.57 -9.55 2.74
C LEU A 250 -7.41 -9.61 1.75
N LEU A 251 -6.42 -10.49 1.98
CA LEU A 251 -5.31 -10.69 1.05
C LEU A 251 -5.79 -11.23 -0.31
N GLU A 252 -6.71 -12.20 -0.32
CA GLU A 252 -7.30 -12.70 -1.55
C GLU A 252 -8.05 -11.60 -2.32
N HIS A 253 -8.90 -10.83 -1.63
CA HIS A 253 -9.64 -9.72 -2.22
C HIS A 253 -8.71 -8.63 -2.76
N GLU A 254 -7.63 -8.29 -2.04
CA GLU A 254 -6.64 -7.32 -2.51
C GLU A 254 -5.98 -7.80 -3.81
N LEU A 255 -5.50 -9.05 -3.85
CA LEU A 255 -4.86 -9.62 -5.04
C LEU A 255 -5.82 -9.65 -6.24
N ASN A 256 -7.06 -10.07 -6.02
CA ASN A 256 -8.10 -10.10 -7.05
C ASN A 256 -8.43 -8.68 -7.55
N HIS A 257 -8.52 -7.70 -6.65
CA HIS A 257 -8.78 -6.32 -7.01
C HIS A 257 -7.62 -5.71 -7.81
N ILE A 258 -6.37 -5.90 -7.37
CA ILE A 258 -5.17 -5.46 -8.10
C ILE A 258 -5.11 -6.08 -9.49
N LYS A 259 -5.40 -7.37 -9.60
CA LYS A 259 -5.45 -8.07 -10.89
C LYS A 259 -6.51 -7.46 -11.81
N SER A 260 -7.74 -7.30 -11.32
CA SER A 260 -8.85 -6.70 -12.08
C SER A 260 -8.53 -5.27 -12.54
N LEU A 261 -7.90 -4.46 -11.68
CA LEU A 261 -7.45 -3.11 -12.04
C LEU A 261 -6.38 -3.12 -13.14
N LYS A 262 -5.42 -4.04 -13.09
CA LYS A 262 -4.40 -4.21 -14.14
C LYS A 262 -5.02 -4.58 -15.48
N GLU A 263 -5.92 -5.57 -15.49
CA GLU A 263 -6.64 -6.00 -16.68
C GLU A 263 -7.51 -4.88 -17.28
N SER A 264 -8.23 -4.15 -16.41
CA SER A 264 -9.04 -2.99 -16.82
C SER A 264 -8.17 -1.89 -17.44
N ARG A 265 -7.03 -1.57 -16.82
CA ARG A 265 -6.05 -0.59 -17.33
C ARG A 265 -5.54 -0.99 -18.72
N GLU A 266 -5.13 -2.25 -18.90
CA GLU A 266 -4.65 -2.76 -20.18
C GLU A 266 -5.71 -2.67 -21.27
N LYS A 267 -6.97 -3.02 -20.94
CA LYS A 267 -8.11 -2.88 -21.86
C LYS A 267 -8.34 -1.43 -22.28
N VAL A 268 -8.26 -0.48 -21.34
CA VAL A 268 -8.39 0.96 -21.64
C VAL A 268 -7.26 1.44 -22.57
N ILE A 269 -6.02 1.06 -22.29
CA ILE A 269 -4.87 1.41 -23.13
C ILE A 269 -5.05 0.86 -24.55
N LEU A 270 -5.44 -0.42 -24.68
CA LEU A 270 -5.64 -1.05 -25.98
C LEU A 270 -6.75 -0.36 -26.79
N ASN A 271 -7.87 -0.01 -26.13
CA ASN A 271 -8.96 0.72 -26.77
C ASN A 271 -8.52 2.12 -27.24
N LEU A 272 -7.73 2.85 -26.43
CA LEU A 272 -7.18 4.16 -26.79
C LEU A 272 -6.22 4.05 -27.98
N MET A 273 -5.34 3.04 -27.98
CA MET A 273 -4.43 2.79 -29.09
C MET A 273 -5.18 2.46 -30.38
N GLN A 274 -6.21 1.61 -30.30
CA GLN A 274 -7.05 1.29 -31.46
C GLN A 274 -7.75 2.53 -32.02
N ALA A 275 -8.41 3.33 -31.17
CA ALA A 275 -9.08 4.56 -31.59
C ALA A 275 -8.10 5.57 -32.20
N SER A 276 -6.89 5.70 -31.64
CA SER A 276 -5.83 6.55 -32.20
C SER A 276 -5.37 6.07 -33.57
N ASN A 277 -5.16 4.76 -33.75
CA ASN A 277 -4.72 4.19 -35.03
C ASN A 277 -5.81 4.34 -36.11
N GLU A 278 -7.07 4.11 -35.77
CA GLU A 278 -8.20 4.34 -36.68
C GLU A 278 -8.28 5.81 -37.10
N HIS A 279 -8.07 6.75 -36.17
CA HIS A 279 -8.03 8.17 -36.48
C HIS A 279 -6.88 8.54 -37.43
N ILE A 280 -5.66 8.05 -37.16
CA ILE A 280 -4.49 8.25 -38.02
C ILE A 280 -4.77 7.69 -39.42
N TYR A 281 -5.29 6.47 -39.52
CA TYR A 281 -5.62 5.84 -40.80
C TYR A 281 -6.63 6.68 -41.61
N LEU A 282 -7.70 7.17 -40.96
CA LEU A 282 -8.69 8.03 -41.61
C LEU A 282 -8.10 9.36 -42.07
N MET A 283 -7.25 9.98 -41.25
CA MET A 283 -6.51 11.19 -41.63
C MET A 283 -5.62 10.94 -42.84
N GLU A 284 -4.82 9.88 -42.84
CA GLU A 284 -3.95 9.51 -43.95
C GLU A 284 -4.75 9.25 -45.24
N SER A 285 -5.83 8.49 -45.14
CA SER A 285 -6.70 8.19 -46.27
C SER A 285 -7.30 9.47 -46.88
N SER A 286 -7.80 10.36 -46.03
CA SER A 286 -8.36 11.66 -46.46
C SER A 286 -7.29 12.53 -47.12
N LEU A 287 -6.08 12.58 -46.58
CA LEU A 287 -4.96 13.32 -47.17
C LEU A 287 -4.54 12.74 -48.52
N ARG A 288 -4.50 11.41 -48.65
CA ARG A 288 -4.21 10.76 -49.94
C ARG A 288 -5.26 11.12 -50.99
N GLU A 289 -6.55 11.05 -50.64
CA GLU A 289 -7.64 11.43 -51.55
C GLU A 289 -7.50 12.89 -52.01
N ILE A 290 -7.23 13.80 -51.08
CA ILE A 290 -6.94 15.22 -51.31
C ILE A 290 -5.76 15.39 -52.28
N ILE A 291 -4.66 14.67 -52.06
CA ILE A 291 -3.46 14.71 -52.91
C ILE A 291 -3.72 14.16 -54.32
N GLU A 292 -4.44 13.04 -54.45
CA GLU A 292 -4.75 12.39 -55.72
C GLU A 292 -5.64 13.25 -56.62
N HIS A 293 -6.61 13.96 -56.03
CA HIS A 293 -7.52 14.84 -56.75
C HIS A 293 -6.92 16.23 -57.06
N MET A 294 -5.67 16.50 -56.67
CA MET A 294 -5.01 17.75 -57.05
C MET A 294 -4.96 17.87 -58.58
N PRO A 295 -5.38 19.02 -59.16
CA PRO A 295 -5.45 19.21 -60.61
C PRO A 295 -4.07 19.44 -61.25
N ARG A 296 -3.02 18.71 -60.82
CA ARG A 296 -1.62 18.86 -61.25
C ARG A 296 -1.47 18.77 -62.76
N LYS A 297 -2.23 17.88 -63.42
CA LYS A 297 -2.21 17.71 -64.87
C LYS A 297 -2.80 18.93 -65.58
N LYS A 298 -3.95 19.43 -65.12
CA LYS A 298 -4.59 20.62 -65.69
C LYS A 298 -3.73 21.87 -65.48
N ILE A 299 -3.15 22.06 -64.30
CA ILE A 299 -2.25 23.19 -64.03
C ILE A 299 -1.03 23.15 -64.96
N ARG A 300 -0.41 21.98 -65.15
CA ARG A 300 0.70 21.82 -66.10
C ARG A 300 0.28 22.15 -67.53
N GLN A 301 -0.85 21.61 -68.00
CA GLN A 301 -1.39 21.92 -69.33
C GLN A 301 -1.64 23.42 -69.52
N PHE A 302 -2.21 24.11 -68.53
CA PHE A 302 -2.38 25.56 -68.58
C PHE A 302 -1.04 26.30 -68.63
N LYS A 303 -0.05 25.88 -67.85
CA LYS A 303 1.31 26.46 -67.88
C LYS A 303 1.95 26.29 -69.26
N ASP A 304 1.88 25.10 -69.82
CA ASP A 304 2.47 24.78 -71.12
C ASP A 304 1.80 25.59 -72.23
N SER A 305 0.47 25.69 -72.22
CA SER A 305 -0.31 26.51 -73.16
C SER A 305 0.02 28.00 -73.06
N ILE A 306 0.16 28.55 -71.84
CA ILE A 306 0.59 29.95 -71.65
C ILE A 306 2.01 30.16 -72.15
N THR A 307 2.92 29.20 -71.90
CA THR A 307 4.32 29.28 -72.34
C THR A 307 4.43 29.26 -73.87
N GLU A 308 3.65 28.39 -74.54
CA GLU A 308 3.57 28.36 -75.99
C GLU A 308 3.05 29.70 -76.56
N GLU A 309 2.03 30.29 -75.93
CA GLU A 309 1.49 31.58 -76.34
C GLU A 309 2.49 32.73 -76.16
N ILE A 310 3.25 32.73 -75.05
CA ILE A 310 4.36 33.68 -74.83
C ILE A 310 5.42 33.52 -75.93
N ASN A 311 5.83 32.28 -76.23
CA ASN A 311 6.83 32.02 -77.27
C ASN A 311 6.36 32.49 -78.66
N ARG A 312 5.09 32.23 -79.01
CA ARG A 312 4.48 32.75 -80.24
C ARG A 312 4.49 34.28 -80.29
N ALA A 313 4.10 34.93 -79.20
CA ALA A 313 4.07 36.39 -79.11
C ALA A 313 5.48 37.00 -79.24
N ASP A 314 6.48 36.38 -78.62
CA ASP A 314 7.88 36.81 -78.71
C ASP A 314 8.47 36.63 -80.12
N GLU A 315 8.12 35.55 -80.83
CA GLU A 315 8.53 35.35 -82.22
C GLU A 315 7.92 36.41 -83.14
N VAL A 316 6.61 36.69 -82.98
CA VAL A 316 5.94 37.78 -83.71
C VAL A 316 6.61 39.12 -83.41
N LYS A 317 6.97 39.36 -82.14
CA LYS A 317 7.69 40.58 -81.73
C LYS A 317 9.07 40.70 -82.37
N LYS A 318 9.86 39.62 -82.42
CA LYS A 318 11.20 39.62 -83.04
C LYS A 318 11.14 39.89 -84.54
N ASN A 319 10.13 39.33 -85.21
CA ASN A 319 9.96 39.47 -86.65
C ASN A 319 9.16 40.71 -87.03
N TRP A 320 8.68 41.49 -86.05
CA TRP A 320 7.76 42.60 -86.28
C TRP A 320 8.33 43.63 -87.25
N ASP A 321 9.55 44.12 -87.04
CA ASP A 321 10.12 45.17 -87.88
C ASP A 321 10.43 44.72 -89.31
N LEU A 322 10.57 43.41 -89.53
CA LEU A 322 10.79 42.79 -90.83
C LEU A 322 9.50 42.54 -91.63
N MET A 323 8.33 42.58 -90.97
CA MET A 323 7.03 42.38 -91.62
C MET A 323 6.59 43.60 -92.43
N ARG A 324 5.95 43.37 -93.58
CA ARG A 324 5.34 44.43 -94.39
C ARG A 324 4.11 45.01 -93.69
N HIS A 325 3.76 46.26 -94.00
CA HIS A 325 2.68 46.99 -93.32
C HIS A 325 1.33 46.25 -93.34
N GLY A 326 1.01 45.58 -94.45
CA GLY A 326 -0.20 44.76 -94.57
C GLY A 326 -0.19 43.49 -93.71
N GLU A 327 0.98 42.85 -93.51
CA GLU A 327 1.15 41.66 -92.66
C GLU A 327 0.97 42.02 -91.18
N LYS A 328 1.52 43.17 -90.76
CA LYS A 328 1.30 43.74 -89.43
C LYS A 328 -0.19 43.97 -89.15
N LEU A 329 -0.89 44.65 -90.06
CA LEU A 329 -2.33 44.91 -89.92
C LEU A 329 -3.15 43.61 -89.92
N GLY A 330 -2.76 42.62 -90.73
CA GLY A 330 -3.37 41.29 -90.74
C GLY A 330 -3.19 40.52 -89.43
N LEU A 331 -2.00 40.59 -88.83
CA LEU A 331 -1.70 40.02 -87.51
C LEU A 331 -2.47 40.73 -86.39
N VAL A 332 -2.49 42.07 -86.38
CA VAL A 332 -3.26 42.84 -85.38
C VAL A 332 -4.76 42.53 -85.46
N LYS A 333 -5.29 42.27 -86.67
CA LYS A 333 -6.69 41.87 -86.85
C LYS A 333 -6.96 40.44 -86.37
N LYS A 334 -5.98 39.54 -86.45
CA LYS A 334 -6.09 38.13 -85.99
C LYS A 334 -5.82 37.96 -84.51
N ILE A 335 -4.91 38.75 -83.94
CA ILE A 335 -4.70 38.84 -82.51
C ILE A 335 -5.92 39.59 -81.97
N GLU A 336 -6.98 38.86 -81.60
CA GLU A 336 -7.99 39.44 -80.73
C GLU A 336 -7.29 39.79 -79.41
N ILE A 337 -6.81 41.04 -79.27
CA ILE A 337 -6.40 41.64 -78.00
C ILE A 337 -7.67 41.90 -77.16
N LYS A 338 -8.61 40.96 -77.13
CA LYS A 338 -9.63 40.83 -76.09
C LYS A 338 -8.95 40.21 -74.88
N SER A 339 -7.94 40.93 -74.36
CA SER A 339 -7.54 40.78 -72.98
C SER A 339 -8.78 40.95 -72.10
N ARG A 340 -8.81 40.22 -70.98
CA ARG A 340 -9.77 40.28 -69.86
C ARG A 340 -10.76 39.13 -69.69
N ARG A 341 -10.56 37.94 -70.27
CA ARG A 341 -10.92 36.77 -69.44
C ARG A 341 -9.88 36.70 -68.34
N LYS A 342 -10.23 37.27 -67.18
CA LYS A 342 -9.42 37.18 -65.96
C LYS A 342 -9.08 35.70 -65.81
N ILE A 343 -7.79 35.37 -65.89
CA ILE A 343 -7.35 34.01 -65.59
C ILE A 343 -7.56 33.89 -64.08
N ASP A 344 -8.69 33.32 -63.69
CA ASP A 344 -8.95 33.03 -62.30
C ASP A 344 -7.92 31.99 -61.87
N LEU A 345 -6.95 32.43 -61.07
CA LEU A 345 -5.99 31.53 -60.45
C LEU A 345 -6.76 30.47 -59.65
N VAL A 346 -6.23 29.25 -59.64
CA VAL A 346 -6.78 28.19 -58.81
C VAL A 346 -6.78 28.69 -57.36
N ASN A 347 -7.94 28.60 -56.69
CA ASN A 347 -8.03 28.96 -55.29
C ASN A 347 -7.20 27.97 -54.46
N MET A 348 -6.02 28.41 -54.02
CA MET A 348 -5.10 27.61 -53.21
C MET A 348 -5.42 27.65 -51.70
N GLU A 349 -6.32 28.55 -51.28
CA GLU A 349 -6.65 28.81 -49.88
C GLU A 349 -7.03 27.53 -49.09
N PRO A 350 -7.87 26.61 -49.61
CA PRO A 350 -8.20 25.39 -48.86
C PRO A 350 -6.98 24.49 -48.61
N TRP A 351 -6.02 24.46 -49.54
CA TRP A 351 -4.82 23.62 -49.46
C TRP A 351 -3.80 24.20 -48.50
N ILE A 352 -3.66 25.52 -48.50
CA ILE A 352 -2.82 26.25 -47.54
C ILE A 352 -3.35 25.99 -46.13
N ARG A 353 -4.67 26.12 -45.90
CA ARG A 353 -5.28 25.81 -44.60
C ARG A 353 -5.05 24.38 -44.13
N VAL A 354 -5.19 23.39 -45.03
CA VAL A 354 -4.89 21.99 -44.68
C VAL A 354 -3.41 21.82 -44.32
N SER A 355 -2.49 22.45 -45.07
CA SER A 355 -1.06 22.41 -44.77
C SER A 355 -0.70 23.10 -43.45
N GLU A 356 -1.33 24.22 -43.15
CA GLU A 356 -1.16 24.96 -41.88
C GLU A 356 -1.72 24.16 -40.69
N ALA A 357 -2.88 23.52 -40.87
CA ALA A 357 -3.46 22.63 -39.87
C ALA A 357 -2.53 21.42 -39.59
N LEU A 358 -1.91 20.84 -40.61
CA LEU A 358 -0.96 19.73 -40.42
C LEU A 358 0.34 20.16 -39.74
N THR A 359 0.83 21.37 -40.02
CA THR A 359 2.08 21.88 -39.41
C THR A 359 1.90 22.35 -37.96
N THR A 360 0.67 22.68 -37.57
CA THR A 360 0.30 23.02 -36.18
C THR A 360 0.10 21.76 -35.32
N VAL A 361 -0.30 20.64 -35.91
CA VAL A 361 -0.33 19.33 -35.23
C VAL A 361 1.09 18.74 -35.12
N LYS A 362 1.87 19.18 -34.12
CA LYS A 362 3.22 18.65 -33.88
C LYS A 362 3.30 17.57 -32.82
N ASN A 363 2.34 17.53 -31.91
CA ASN A 363 2.24 16.54 -30.85
C ASN A 363 0.77 16.34 -30.43
N PHE A 364 0.54 15.32 -29.61
CA PHE A 364 -0.80 14.93 -29.14
C PHE A 364 -1.53 16.07 -28.39
N GLU A 365 -0.77 16.89 -27.68
CA GLU A 365 -1.25 18.09 -26.97
C GLU A 365 -1.79 19.14 -27.96
N SER A 366 -1.10 19.32 -29.10
CA SER A 366 -1.52 20.21 -30.18
C SER A 366 -2.79 19.73 -30.87
N MET A 367 -2.96 18.41 -31.07
CA MET A 367 -4.23 17.84 -31.59
C MET A 367 -5.40 18.15 -30.67
N SER A 368 -5.20 17.98 -29.36
CA SER A 368 -6.23 18.20 -28.35
C SER A 368 -6.75 19.65 -28.38
N ILE A 369 -5.84 20.61 -28.54
CA ILE A 369 -6.17 22.05 -28.65
C ILE A 369 -6.91 22.34 -29.95
N ILE A 370 -6.46 21.78 -31.08
CA ILE A 370 -7.10 22.01 -32.39
C ILE A 370 -8.51 21.43 -32.42
N LEU A 371 -8.71 20.22 -31.90
CA LEU A 371 -10.03 19.58 -31.79
C LEU A 371 -10.98 20.39 -30.88
N ALA A 372 -10.48 20.90 -29.74
CA ALA A 372 -11.26 21.78 -28.86
C ALA A 372 -11.62 23.14 -29.51
N THR A 373 -10.82 23.60 -30.47
CA THR A 373 -11.07 24.87 -31.18
C THR A 373 -12.08 24.69 -32.33
N ILE A 374 -12.17 23.49 -32.91
CA ILE A 374 -13.14 23.15 -33.97
C ILE A 374 -14.55 22.90 -33.39
N GLN A 375 -14.67 22.58 -32.09
CA GLN A 375 -15.95 22.38 -31.40
C GLN A 375 -16.63 23.68 -30.92
N LYS A 376 -15.97 24.84 -31.02
CA LYS A 376 -16.56 26.17 -30.81
C LYS A 376 -16.96 26.78 -32.14
#